data_AF-A0A3B0TPT4-F1
#
_entry.id   AF-A0A3B0TPT4-F1
#
_cell.length_a   1.000
_cell.length_b   1.000
_cell.length_c   1.000
_cell.angle_alpha   90.00
_cell.angle_beta   90.00
_cell.angle_gamma   90.00
#
_symmetry.space_group_name_H-M   'P 1'
#
loop_
_entity.id
_entity.type
_entity.pdbx_description
1 polymer ?
#
loop_
_entity_poly.entity_id
_entity_poly.type
_entity_poly.pdbx_seq_one_letter_code
_entity_poly.pdbx_strand_id
1 'polypeptide(L)'
;MNQKKKNKSDIKYSLKKNGQFVIENYNESKPFSNFFPGIAGLWGVPMWGFYVNRGQCVTSFGIEAKNKSIMEFQPANKSYRLTSLQGFRTFIKVKKGRKVFYWEPFQQYVPGTNFKKKQLMSMSAHDLTLEETNEELDLKVTVNYFTLPEEAYAGLVRSVTIKNLSKSSVDVDLIDGLPIIVPYGLTDELNKNISRTAEAWVKVDNVRENAPFYQLSVEIADTPVVKHIKEGNFYFSFDPDKKGKEALYPALVQSSCIFGQTSDLTAPSQFLDKDFQLPKKQQTSNRTPSAMSFAQFSIASGKKKETVSLFGYAQGVDQLEGIVQKTIHKGYISQKSKRNQAIVSDIKDFALTKSSSNEFDMYTGHTFLDNILRGGVPVSIKTKQGSVAFNVYSRKHGDLERDYNYFFVAPTFYSQGNGNYRDVNQNRRNDVWFNTDVAQQNVISFVNLVQADGYNPLVVKGTAFSLEKDSPIDEILNRCLVCDDSKDQIKEFLSADFLPGNFLNLLHDQKIELKGDIKDFLGQVLEVCTKKEHADHGEGFWSDHWTYNLDLIESYVGLYPDQLQNLLLENNCFHFYHNAHYVLPRDSRYTLTERGVRQYESVGKQENEEMICSKGSVLREKNGEG
;
A
#
# COMPACT_ATOMS: atom_id res chain seq x y z
N MET A 1 -45.20 10.49 22.73
CA MET A 1 -43.95 10.29 21.98
C MET A 1 -44.23 10.45 20.49
N ASN A 2 -44.27 11.68 19.98
CA ASN A 2 -44.29 11.92 18.53
C ASN A 2 -42.84 11.88 18.04
N GLN A 3 -42.37 10.71 17.60
CA GLN A 3 -41.19 10.65 16.74
C GLN A 3 -41.55 11.41 15.46
N LYS A 4 -41.15 12.68 15.37
CA LYS A 4 -41.00 13.35 14.09
C LYS A 4 -40.15 12.42 13.23
N LYS A 5 -40.75 11.84 12.19
CA LYS A 5 -40.02 11.22 11.08
C LYS A 5 -38.99 12.26 10.64
N LYS A 6 -37.74 12.15 11.08
CA LYS A 6 -36.63 12.82 10.41
C LYS A 6 -36.70 12.26 9.00
N ASN A 7 -37.05 13.12 8.03
CA ASN A 7 -36.89 12.78 6.62
C ASN A 7 -35.47 12.20 6.48
N LYS A 8 -35.35 10.93 6.10
CA LYS A 8 -34.06 10.38 5.68
C LYS A 8 -33.50 11.37 4.69
N SER A 9 -32.28 11.86 4.91
CA SER A 9 -31.66 12.72 3.92
C SER A 9 -31.60 11.93 2.60
N ASP A 10 -32.07 12.51 1.51
CA ASP A 10 -31.98 11.86 0.20
C ASP A 10 -30.49 11.73 -0.15
N ILE A 11 -29.96 10.52 -0.02
CA ILE A 11 -28.59 10.20 -0.43
C ILE A 11 -28.55 10.25 -1.95
N LYS A 12 -27.67 11.11 -2.48
CA LYS A 12 -27.48 11.28 -3.93
C LYS A 12 -26.12 10.78 -4.34
N TYR A 13 -26.10 10.03 -5.44
CA TYR A 13 -24.91 9.51 -6.10
C TYR A 13 -24.76 10.25 -7.43
N SER A 14 -23.53 10.64 -7.78
CA SER A 14 -23.27 11.27 -9.08
C SER A 14 -21.85 10.96 -9.56
N LEU A 15 -21.68 10.81 -10.87
CA LEU A 15 -20.38 10.73 -11.52
C LEU A 15 -20.12 12.07 -12.21
N LYS A 16 -19.04 12.75 -11.82
CA LYS A 16 -18.62 14.02 -12.41
C LYS A 16 -17.89 13.77 -13.74
N LYS A 17 -17.89 14.77 -14.63
CA LYS A 17 -17.18 14.73 -15.93
C LYS A 17 -15.67 14.44 -15.82
N ASN A 18 -15.06 14.73 -14.67
CA ASN A 18 -13.65 14.45 -14.40
C ASN A 18 -13.41 13.03 -13.82
N GLY A 19 -14.43 12.16 -13.80
CA GLY A 19 -14.33 10.79 -13.29
C GLY A 19 -14.47 10.64 -11.78
N GLN A 20 -14.72 11.73 -11.03
CA GLN A 20 -14.97 11.63 -9.60
C GLN A 20 -16.38 11.11 -9.31
N PHE A 21 -16.47 10.03 -8.54
CA PHE A 21 -17.74 9.53 -8.02
C PHE A 21 -18.06 10.17 -6.67
N VAL A 22 -19.23 10.79 -6.55
CA VAL A 22 -19.61 11.61 -5.39
C VAL A 22 -20.85 11.05 -4.71
N ILE A 23 -20.79 10.98 -3.39
CA ILE A 23 -21.86 10.56 -2.49
C ILE A 23 -22.19 11.71 -1.53
N GLU A 24 -23.40 12.24 -1.64
CA GLU A 24 -23.92 13.21 -0.67
C GLU A 24 -24.43 12.49 0.59
N ASN A 25 -24.15 13.06 1.76
CA ASN A 25 -24.48 12.51 3.08
C ASN A 25 -24.00 11.05 3.25
N TYR A 26 -22.79 10.77 2.78
CA TYR A 26 -22.21 9.42 2.69
C TYR A 26 -22.24 8.64 4.02
N ASN A 27 -22.14 9.29 5.18
CA ASN A 27 -22.23 8.64 6.49
C ASN A 27 -23.58 7.93 6.73
N GLU A 28 -24.67 8.39 6.10
CA GLU A 28 -26.00 7.77 6.18
C GLU A 28 -26.23 6.73 5.07
N SER A 29 -25.34 6.65 4.09
CA SER A 29 -25.45 5.69 2.98
C SER A 29 -25.11 4.26 3.38
N LYS A 30 -25.53 3.29 2.54
CA LYS A 30 -25.21 1.87 2.75
C LYS A 30 -23.70 1.69 2.91
N PRO A 31 -23.24 0.90 3.90
CA PRO A 31 -21.82 0.73 4.14
C PRO A 31 -21.12 0.10 2.93
N PHE A 32 -19.92 0.57 2.62
CA PHE A 32 -19.02 -0.05 1.65
C PHE A 32 -17.57 0.21 2.03
N SER A 33 -16.67 -0.66 1.57
CA SER A 33 -15.22 -0.50 1.65
C SER A 33 -14.60 -0.27 0.28
N ASN A 34 -13.46 0.43 0.26
CA ASN A 34 -12.65 0.65 -0.92
C ASN A 34 -11.17 0.86 -0.50
N PHE A 35 -10.27 1.05 -1.45
CA PHE A 35 -8.83 1.15 -1.21
C PHE A 35 -8.13 2.15 -2.13
N PHE A 36 -6.95 2.59 -1.72
CA PHE A 36 -6.00 3.26 -2.60
C PHE A 36 -5.25 2.22 -3.46
N PRO A 37 -4.90 2.55 -4.71
CA PRO A 37 -4.26 1.58 -5.62
C PRO A 37 -2.93 1.03 -5.13
N GLY A 38 -2.26 1.65 -4.17
CA GLY A 38 -0.92 1.24 -3.73
C GLY A 38 0.12 1.27 -4.84
N ILE A 39 -0.05 2.20 -5.79
CA ILE A 39 0.90 2.50 -6.86
C ILE A 39 1.64 3.78 -6.48
N ALA A 40 2.97 3.74 -6.47
CA ALA A 40 3.82 4.90 -6.18
C ALA A 40 4.72 5.29 -7.37
N GLY A 41 4.50 4.72 -8.56
CA GLY A 41 5.44 4.84 -9.69
C GLY A 41 6.62 3.87 -9.55
N LEU A 42 7.45 3.76 -10.60
CA LEU A 42 8.57 2.80 -10.63
C LEU A 42 9.66 3.13 -9.60
N TRP A 43 9.82 4.42 -9.29
CA TRP A 43 10.80 4.94 -8.34
C TRP A 43 10.15 5.38 -7.02
N GLY A 44 9.00 4.79 -6.67
CA GLY A 44 8.32 5.05 -5.43
C GLY A 44 8.10 3.79 -4.61
N VAL A 45 8.24 3.90 -3.30
CA VAL A 45 7.89 2.86 -2.34
C VAL A 45 6.39 2.97 -2.04
N PRO A 46 5.58 1.93 -2.31
CA PRO A 46 4.14 2.01 -2.19
C PRO A 46 3.63 1.91 -0.75
N MET A 47 2.41 2.43 -0.55
CA MET A 47 1.62 2.27 0.67
C MET A 47 0.28 1.61 0.33
N TRP A 48 -0.12 0.61 1.09
CA TRP A 48 -1.49 0.10 1.03
C TRP A 48 -2.39 0.93 1.97
N GLY A 49 -3.65 1.14 1.58
CA GLY A 49 -4.59 1.90 2.39
C GLY A 49 -6.03 1.58 2.04
N PHE A 50 -6.83 1.33 3.06
CA PHE A 50 -8.25 1.00 2.96
C PHE A 50 -9.11 2.07 3.63
N TYR A 51 -10.31 2.29 3.09
CA TYR A 51 -11.26 3.24 3.62
C TYR A 51 -12.70 2.74 3.48
N VAL A 52 -13.58 3.27 4.32
CA VAL A 52 -15.02 3.02 4.31
C VAL A 52 -15.77 4.35 4.25
N ASN A 53 -17.08 4.32 4.04
CA ASN A 53 -17.91 5.54 4.06
C ASN A 53 -18.39 5.94 5.47
N ARG A 54 -17.49 5.92 6.47
CA ARG A 54 -17.79 6.31 7.86
C ARG A 54 -16.75 7.27 8.39
N GLY A 55 -17.18 8.28 9.16
CA GLY A 55 -16.28 9.27 9.73
C GLY A 55 -15.43 9.92 8.64
N GLN A 56 -14.12 10.02 8.84
CA GLN A 56 -13.21 10.54 7.82
C GLN A 56 -12.62 9.46 6.89
N CYS A 57 -13.33 8.33 6.76
CA CYS A 57 -13.17 7.27 5.79
C CYS A 57 -11.97 6.33 5.95
N VAL A 58 -10.73 6.82 6.01
CA VAL A 58 -9.55 5.92 6.09
C VAL A 58 -9.59 5.11 7.38
N THR A 59 -9.49 3.79 7.25
CA THR A 59 -9.68 2.85 8.37
C THR A 59 -8.48 1.97 8.67
N SER A 60 -7.52 1.87 7.75
CA SER A 60 -6.26 1.14 7.96
C SER A 60 -5.33 1.43 6.80
N PHE A 61 -4.03 1.56 7.07
CA PHE A 61 -2.99 1.75 6.04
C PHE A 61 -1.63 1.37 6.60
N GLY A 62 -0.67 1.10 5.72
CA GLY A 62 0.68 0.69 6.09
C GLY A 62 1.52 0.30 4.89
N ILE A 63 2.65 -0.35 5.14
CA ILE A 63 3.54 -0.88 4.10
C ILE A 63 3.50 -2.41 4.09
N GLU A 64 3.96 -3.03 3.01
CA GLU A 64 4.16 -4.49 2.92
C GLU A 64 2.89 -5.33 3.07
N ALA A 65 2.42 -5.54 4.31
CA ALA A 65 1.26 -6.33 4.67
C ALA A 65 0.70 -5.84 6.02
N LYS A 66 -0.30 -6.55 6.56
CA LYS A 66 -0.98 -6.21 7.83
C LYS A 66 -0.01 -6.09 9.02
N ASN A 67 1.09 -6.83 9.01
CA ASN A 67 2.11 -6.81 10.07
C ASN A 67 2.93 -5.51 10.15
N LYS A 68 2.89 -4.67 9.11
CA LYS A 68 3.56 -3.36 9.09
C LYS A 68 2.53 -2.24 8.87
N SER A 69 1.43 -2.32 9.64
CA SER A 69 0.38 -1.31 9.63
C SER A 69 0.80 -0.05 10.43
N ILE A 70 0.37 1.12 9.95
CA ILE A 70 0.46 2.41 10.67
C ILE A 70 -0.88 2.66 11.38
N MET A 71 -1.98 2.23 10.75
CA MET A 71 -3.30 2.15 11.36
C MET A 71 -3.80 0.70 11.25
N GLU A 72 -4.21 0.14 12.39
CA GLU A 72 -4.55 -1.29 12.54
C GLU A 72 -5.52 -1.79 11.46
N PHE A 73 -5.20 -2.95 10.87
CA PHE A 73 -6.09 -3.61 9.92
C PHE A 73 -7.26 -4.29 10.64
N GLN A 74 -8.49 -3.89 10.26
CA GLN A 74 -9.73 -4.50 10.74
C GLN A 74 -10.56 -5.04 9.56
N PRO A 75 -11.29 -6.14 9.71
CA PRO A 75 -12.29 -6.55 8.72
C PRO A 75 -13.42 -5.53 8.60
N ALA A 76 -14.12 -5.53 7.45
CA ALA A 76 -15.09 -4.52 7.06
C ALA A 76 -16.17 -4.27 8.13
N ASN A 77 -16.69 -5.35 8.73
CA ASN A 77 -17.71 -5.25 9.79
C ASN A 77 -17.23 -4.48 11.04
N LYS A 78 -15.95 -4.56 11.39
CA LYS A 78 -15.33 -3.80 12.48
C LYS A 78 -15.00 -2.38 12.02
N SER A 79 -14.45 -2.22 10.81
CA SER A 79 -14.17 -0.90 10.23
C SER A 79 -15.41 -0.01 10.24
N TYR A 80 -16.57 -0.50 9.78
CA TYR A 80 -17.82 0.27 9.79
C TYR A 80 -18.24 0.80 11.17
N ARG A 81 -17.80 0.16 12.26
CA ARG A 81 -18.10 0.55 13.65
C ARG A 81 -17.03 1.46 14.25
N LEU A 82 -15.76 1.27 13.87
CA LEU A 82 -14.62 1.86 14.56
C LEU A 82 -14.01 3.06 13.82
N THR A 83 -14.16 3.19 12.49
CA THR A 83 -13.50 4.24 11.70
C THR A 83 -13.81 5.65 12.20
N SER A 84 -15.03 5.91 12.67
CA SER A 84 -15.40 7.22 13.22
C SER A 84 -14.73 7.53 14.56
N LEU A 85 -14.23 6.54 15.30
CA LEU A 85 -13.62 6.75 16.62
C LEU A 85 -12.09 6.64 16.56
N GLN A 86 -11.58 5.63 15.86
CA GLN A 86 -10.16 5.29 15.80
C GLN A 86 -9.48 5.80 14.52
N GLY A 87 -10.23 6.14 13.48
CA GLY A 87 -9.70 6.76 12.26
C GLY A 87 -9.35 8.22 12.45
N PHE A 88 -9.08 8.90 11.33
CA PHE A 88 -8.73 10.32 11.39
C PHE A 88 -9.83 11.17 12.00
N ARG A 89 -9.43 12.13 12.83
CA ARG A 89 -10.34 13.08 13.49
C ARG A 89 -9.79 14.50 13.44
N THR A 90 -10.72 15.44 13.37
CA THR A 90 -10.47 16.88 13.27
C THR A 90 -11.35 17.57 14.29
N PHE A 91 -10.75 18.24 15.27
CA PHE A 91 -11.43 18.96 16.33
C PHE A 91 -11.19 20.45 16.17
N ILE A 92 -12.27 21.22 16.09
CA ILE A 92 -12.20 22.65 15.79
C ILE A 92 -12.90 23.41 16.92
N LYS A 93 -12.17 24.32 17.58
CA LYS A 93 -12.74 25.38 18.39
C LYS A 93 -12.72 26.67 17.59
N VAL A 94 -13.90 27.25 17.36
CA VAL A 94 -14.07 28.49 16.60
C VAL A 94 -14.48 29.61 17.55
N LYS A 95 -13.70 30.67 17.60
CA LYS A 95 -14.02 31.88 18.38
C LYS A 95 -14.70 32.89 17.46
N LYS A 96 -15.97 33.19 17.73
CA LYS A 96 -16.74 34.26 17.07
C LYS A 96 -17.15 35.29 18.12
N GLY A 97 -16.43 36.41 18.18
CA GLY A 97 -16.59 37.40 19.25
C GLY A 97 -16.23 36.78 20.62
N ARG A 98 -17.16 36.84 21.59
CA ARG A 98 -16.96 36.26 22.94
C ARG A 98 -17.36 34.79 23.08
N LYS A 99 -17.94 34.19 22.05
CA LYS A 99 -18.42 32.79 22.10
C LYS A 99 -17.41 31.86 21.43
N VAL A 100 -17.22 30.70 22.06
CA VAL A 100 -16.42 29.59 21.51
C VAL A 100 -17.36 28.46 21.14
N PHE A 101 -17.28 28.00 19.90
CA PHE A 101 -18.06 26.88 19.39
C PHE A 101 -17.11 25.70 19.16
N TYR A 102 -17.53 24.50 19.56
CA TYR A 102 -16.84 23.26 19.22
C TYR A 102 -17.54 22.58 18.05
N TRP A 103 -16.76 22.16 17.07
CA TRP A 103 -17.22 21.43 15.90
C TRP A 103 -16.26 20.28 15.59
N GLU A 104 -16.84 19.11 15.34
CA GLU A 104 -16.15 17.96 14.79
C GLU A 104 -16.75 17.61 13.41
N PRO A 105 -16.06 17.94 12.31
CA PRO A 105 -16.52 17.61 10.96
C PRO A 105 -16.60 16.11 10.71
N PHE A 106 -17.46 15.71 9.77
CA PHE A 106 -17.62 14.34 9.24
C PHE A 106 -18.20 13.31 10.22
N GLN A 107 -18.65 13.75 11.39
CA GLN A 107 -19.33 12.94 12.39
C GLN A 107 -20.83 13.16 12.39
N GLN A 108 -21.58 12.24 13.03
CA GLN A 108 -23.05 12.34 13.11
C GLN A 108 -23.63 12.32 14.52
N TYR A 109 -23.04 11.59 15.46
CA TYR A 109 -23.70 11.24 16.73
C TYR A 109 -22.88 11.55 18.00
N VAL A 110 -21.85 12.39 17.88
CA VAL A 110 -20.96 12.79 19.01
C VAL A 110 -21.09 14.29 19.31
N PRO A 111 -20.58 14.80 20.45
CA PRO A 111 -20.57 16.23 20.73
C PRO A 111 -19.95 17.05 19.58
N GLY A 112 -20.43 18.28 19.37
CA GLY A 112 -19.92 19.14 18.28
C GLY A 112 -20.45 18.79 16.88
N THR A 113 -21.47 17.92 16.76
CA THR A 113 -22.04 17.49 15.47
C THR A 113 -23.46 18.00 15.21
N ASN A 114 -24.07 18.63 16.22
CA ASN A 114 -25.45 19.13 16.22
C ASN A 114 -25.61 20.44 15.42
N PHE A 115 -25.08 20.47 14.20
CA PHE A 115 -25.17 21.60 13.29
C PHE A 115 -25.92 21.20 12.01
N LYS A 116 -26.60 22.16 11.40
CA LYS A 116 -27.03 22.02 10.01
C LYS A 116 -25.80 21.95 9.10
N LYS A 117 -25.61 20.78 8.49
CA LYS A 117 -24.42 20.46 7.70
C LYS A 117 -24.75 19.67 6.44
N LYS A 118 -23.91 19.82 5.43
CA LYS A 118 -23.90 18.98 4.22
C LYS A 118 -22.54 18.30 4.10
N GLN A 119 -22.56 16.97 4.00
CA GLN A 119 -21.36 16.14 3.86
C GLN A 119 -21.28 15.58 2.44
N LEU A 120 -20.08 15.57 1.85
CA LEU A 120 -19.80 14.93 0.57
C LEU A 120 -18.56 14.05 0.69
N MET A 121 -18.60 12.90 0.03
CA MET A 121 -17.44 12.05 -0.23
C MET A 121 -17.25 11.98 -1.75
N SER A 122 -16.07 12.33 -2.24
CA SER A 122 -15.69 12.26 -3.66
C SER A 122 -14.50 11.31 -3.80
N MET A 123 -14.64 10.28 -4.61
CA MET A 123 -13.59 9.28 -4.87
C MET A 123 -13.10 9.43 -6.32
N SER A 124 -11.79 9.31 -6.51
CA SER A 124 -11.17 9.08 -7.80
C SER A 124 -10.28 7.83 -7.73
N ALA A 125 -9.63 7.48 -8.84
CA ALA A 125 -8.66 6.38 -8.84
C ALA A 125 -7.37 6.70 -8.07
N HIS A 126 -7.07 7.97 -7.78
CA HIS A 126 -5.79 8.38 -7.18
C HIS A 126 -5.95 9.12 -5.84
N ASP A 127 -7.16 9.57 -5.50
CA ASP A 127 -7.40 10.34 -4.27
C ASP A 127 -8.82 10.14 -3.70
N LEU A 128 -8.96 10.55 -2.44
CA LEU A 128 -10.23 10.61 -1.72
C LEU A 128 -10.41 12.00 -1.12
N THR A 129 -11.54 12.65 -1.40
CA THR A 129 -11.85 14.00 -0.88
C THR A 129 -13.16 14.01 -0.12
N LEU A 130 -13.16 14.54 1.10
CA LEU A 130 -14.33 14.77 1.93
C LEU A 130 -14.59 16.27 2.07
N GLU A 131 -15.85 16.67 2.02
CA GLU A 131 -16.25 18.06 2.23
C GLU A 131 -17.41 18.13 3.23
N GLU A 132 -17.29 18.97 4.26
CA GLU A 132 -18.41 19.30 5.14
C GLU A 132 -18.58 20.82 5.19
N THR A 133 -19.78 21.29 4.89
CA THR A 133 -20.16 22.70 5.12
C THR A 133 -21.05 22.77 6.35
N ASN A 134 -20.62 23.53 7.36
CA ASN A 134 -21.40 23.86 8.54
C ASN A 134 -22.06 25.22 8.31
N GLU A 135 -23.38 25.22 8.12
CA GLU A 135 -24.15 26.42 7.75
C GLU A 135 -24.30 27.41 8.92
N GLU A 136 -24.22 26.92 10.16
CA GLU A 136 -24.37 27.78 11.36
C GLU A 136 -23.06 28.47 11.74
N LEU A 137 -21.93 27.79 11.49
CA LEU A 137 -20.60 28.37 11.71
C LEU A 137 -20.07 29.10 10.47
N ASP A 138 -20.75 29.04 9.33
CA ASP A 138 -20.26 29.57 8.05
C ASP A 138 -18.85 29.07 7.72
N LEU A 139 -18.59 27.79 7.95
CA LEU A 139 -17.28 27.18 7.69
C LEU A 139 -17.45 25.98 6.77
N LYS A 140 -16.45 25.79 5.90
CA LYS A 140 -16.31 24.58 5.11
C LYS A 140 -14.98 23.91 5.42
N VAL A 141 -15.02 22.64 5.75
CA VAL A 141 -13.83 21.79 5.91
C VAL A 141 -13.71 20.87 4.70
N THR A 142 -12.52 20.74 4.16
CA THR A 142 -12.18 19.83 3.07
C THR A 142 -10.98 18.98 3.48
N VAL A 143 -11.10 17.68 3.37
CA VAL A 143 -10.03 16.72 3.68
C VAL A 143 -9.70 15.95 2.40
N ASN A 144 -8.45 15.98 1.95
CA ASN A 144 -7.99 15.20 0.81
C ASN A 144 -6.93 14.19 1.27
N TYR A 145 -6.98 12.99 0.70
CA TYR A 145 -6.01 11.92 0.92
C TYR A 145 -5.45 11.42 -0.40
N PHE A 146 -4.14 11.20 -0.45
CA PHE A 146 -3.50 10.45 -1.52
C PHE A 146 -2.19 9.82 -1.03
N THR A 147 -1.75 8.75 -1.69
CA THR A 147 -0.46 8.10 -1.42
C THR A 147 0.67 8.86 -2.11
N LEU A 148 1.80 9.03 -1.43
CA LEU A 148 2.94 9.78 -1.92
C LEU A 148 3.68 8.98 -3.01
N PRO A 149 3.81 9.50 -4.25
CA PRO A 149 4.49 8.80 -5.33
C PRO A 149 5.97 9.21 -5.44
N GLU A 150 6.77 8.38 -6.12
CA GLU A 150 8.13 8.69 -6.58
C GLU A 150 9.05 9.13 -5.44
N GLU A 151 8.97 8.45 -4.29
CA GLU A 151 9.82 8.65 -3.12
C GLU A 151 10.35 7.31 -2.61
N ALA A 152 11.56 7.30 -2.05
CA ALA A 152 12.20 6.12 -1.46
C ALA A 152 11.59 5.68 -0.11
N TYR A 153 10.40 6.19 0.22
CA TYR A 153 9.66 5.88 1.43
C TYR A 153 8.17 5.94 1.13
N ALA A 154 7.39 5.14 1.86
CA ALA A 154 5.94 5.15 1.76
C ALA A 154 5.36 6.32 2.56
N GLY A 155 4.32 6.98 2.02
CA GLY A 155 3.61 8.02 2.73
C GLY A 155 2.14 8.13 2.35
N LEU A 156 1.27 8.42 3.32
CA LEU A 156 -0.09 8.90 3.14
C LEU A 156 -0.10 10.41 3.43
N VAL A 157 -0.44 11.20 2.41
CA VAL A 157 -0.66 12.62 2.56
C VAL A 157 -2.11 12.85 2.93
N ARG A 158 -2.33 13.71 3.93
CA ARG A 158 -3.64 14.21 4.35
C ARG A 158 -3.60 15.74 4.36
N SER A 159 -4.41 16.39 3.54
CA SER A 159 -4.58 17.85 3.53
C SER A 159 -5.93 18.24 4.13
N VAL A 160 -5.91 19.04 5.20
CA VAL A 160 -7.11 19.60 5.83
C VAL A 160 -7.18 21.10 5.54
N THR A 161 -8.22 21.52 4.82
CA THR A 161 -8.48 22.91 4.48
C THR A 161 -9.73 23.40 5.18
N ILE A 162 -9.62 24.50 5.93
CA ILE A 162 -10.75 25.21 6.54
C ILE A 162 -10.97 26.51 5.77
N LYS A 163 -12.16 26.71 5.22
CA LYS A 163 -12.58 27.94 4.53
C LYS A 163 -13.60 28.70 5.36
N ASN A 164 -13.35 30.00 5.55
CA ASN A 164 -14.28 30.92 6.19
C ASN A 164 -15.27 31.48 5.15
N LEU A 165 -16.55 31.18 5.33
CA LEU A 165 -17.65 31.66 4.49
C LEU A 165 -18.38 32.86 5.09
N SER A 166 -18.07 33.22 6.35
CA SER A 166 -18.66 34.38 7.01
C SER A 166 -18.06 35.69 6.49
N LYS A 167 -18.68 36.81 6.87
CA LYS A 167 -18.24 38.17 6.55
C LYS A 167 -17.17 38.72 7.49
N SER A 168 -16.81 38.00 8.55
CA SER A 168 -15.85 38.44 9.58
C SER A 168 -14.68 37.47 9.68
N SER A 169 -13.54 37.91 10.23
CA SER A 169 -12.47 36.99 10.59
C SER A 169 -12.94 36.00 11.67
N VAL A 170 -12.35 34.81 11.68
CA VAL A 170 -12.59 33.78 12.70
C VAL A 170 -11.25 33.26 13.22
N ASP A 171 -11.14 33.08 14.53
CA ASP A 171 -9.99 32.43 15.14
C ASP A 171 -10.31 30.96 15.39
N VAL A 172 -9.35 30.10 15.03
CA VAL A 172 -9.49 28.65 15.05
C VAL A 172 -8.37 28.05 15.87
N ASP A 173 -8.74 27.24 16.86
CA ASP A 173 -7.85 26.26 17.48
C ASP A 173 -8.22 24.88 16.87
N LEU A 174 -7.23 24.17 16.34
CA LEU A 174 -7.37 22.92 15.60
C LEU A 174 -6.55 21.81 16.26
N ILE A 175 -7.16 20.65 16.47
CA ILE A 175 -6.43 19.38 16.65
C ILE A 175 -6.80 18.45 15.50
N ASP A 176 -5.81 17.95 14.77
CA ASP A 176 -6.02 17.04 13.63
C ASP A 176 -5.05 15.85 13.67
N GLY A 177 -5.52 14.66 13.27
CA GLY A 177 -4.68 13.48 13.06
C GLY A 177 -5.34 12.17 13.49
N LEU A 178 -4.53 11.21 13.94
CA LEU A 178 -4.96 9.90 14.41
C LEU A 178 -4.98 9.83 15.95
N PRO A 179 -6.13 9.47 16.57
CA PRO A 179 -6.22 9.25 18.01
C PRO A 179 -5.31 8.13 18.53
N ILE A 180 -5.04 7.13 17.68
CA ILE A 180 -4.17 5.98 17.92
C ILE A 180 -3.32 5.76 16.66
N ILE A 181 -2.02 5.54 16.82
CA ILE A 181 -1.12 5.09 15.75
C ILE A 181 -0.42 3.80 16.18
N VAL A 182 -0.25 2.86 15.24
CA VAL A 182 0.47 1.61 15.45
C VAL A 182 1.97 1.89 15.32
N PRO A 183 2.80 1.65 16.34
CA PRO A 183 4.26 1.75 16.24
C PRO A 183 4.83 0.64 15.34
N TYR A 184 5.91 0.92 14.63
CA TYR A 184 6.58 -0.10 13.81
C TYR A 184 7.07 -1.26 14.67
N GLY A 185 6.98 -2.49 14.15
CA GLY A 185 7.30 -3.73 14.86
C GLY A 185 6.11 -4.36 15.58
N LEU A 186 5.00 -3.63 15.77
CA LEU A 186 3.77 -4.20 16.31
C LEU A 186 3.00 -4.95 15.21
N THR A 187 3.16 -6.27 15.16
CA THR A 187 2.51 -7.12 14.14
C THR A 187 0.98 -7.18 14.32
N ASP A 188 0.27 -7.66 13.29
CA ASP A 188 -1.20 -7.77 13.33
C ASP A 188 -1.67 -8.69 14.47
N GLU A 189 -0.94 -9.79 14.67
CA GLU A 189 -1.18 -10.77 15.74
C GLU A 189 -0.95 -10.15 17.13
N LEU A 190 0.20 -9.47 17.33
CA LEU A 190 0.52 -8.81 18.59
C LEU A 190 -0.52 -7.74 18.94
N ASN A 191 -0.93 -6.95 17.95
CA ASN A 191 -1.89 -5.87 18.16
C ASN A 191 -3.28 -6.39 18.55
N LYS A 192 -3.74 -7.46 17.90
CA LYS A 192 -5.08 -8.02 18.17
C LYS A 192 -5.16 -8.83 19.46
N ASN A 193 -4.12 -9.59 19.78
CA ASN A 193 -4.21 -10.61 20.81
C ASN A 193 -3.45 -10.26 22.09
N ILE A 194 -2.40 -9.42 22.04
CA ILE A 194 -1.62 -9.02 23.23
C ILE A 194 -1.24 -7.53 23.29
N SER A 195 -2.04 -6.64 22.70
CA SER A 195 -1.76 -5.19 22.62
C SER A 195 -1.39 -4.56 23.96
N ARG A 196 -2.12 -4.86 25.04
CA ARG A 196 -1.84 -4.30 26.39
C ARG A 196 -0.43 -4.58 26.88
N THR A 197 0.07 -5.79 26.61
CA THR A 197 1.43 -6.21 26.99
C THR A 197 2.44 -5.58 26.04
N ALA A 198 2.17 -5.62 24.73
CA ALA A 198 3.05 -5.07 23.71
C ALA A 198 3.32 -3.55 23.88
N GLU A 199 2.39 -2.81 24.50
CA GLU A 199 2.60 -1.41 24.86
C GLU A 199 3.90 -1.16 25.64
N ALA A 200 4.34 -2.10 26.48
CA ALA A 200 5.55 -1.95 27.30
C ALA A 200 6.84 -1.81 26.47
N TRP A 201 6.82 -2.14 25.18
CA TRP A 201 7.94 -1.98 24.27
C TRP A 201 7.86 -0.71 23.42
N VAL A 202 6.72 -0.02 23.43
CA VAL A 202 6.48 1.16 22.61
C VAL A 202 7.37 2.31 23.05
N LYS A 203 7.98 2.96 22.06
CA LYS A 203 8.80 4.15 22.19
C LYS A 203 8.45 5.15 21.10
N VAL A 204 8.34 6.42 21.49
CA VAL A 204 8.15 7.56 20.59
C VAL A 204 9.32 8.52 20.73
N ASP A 205 10.12 8.62 19.68
CA ASP A 205 11.26 9.54 19.60
C ASP A 205 10.89 10.80 18.80
N ASN A 206 11.83 11.76 18.74
CA ASN A 206 11.75 12.96 17.88
C ASN A 206 10.55 13.91 18.09
N VAL A 207 9.87 13.80 19.24
CA VAL A 207 8.69 14.65 19.58
C VAL A 207 9.04 16.14 19.66
N ARG A 208 10.24 16.48 20.11
CA ARG A 208 10.70 17.88 20.26
C ARG A 208 10.85 18.60 18.92
N GLU A 209 11.12 17.85 17.86
CA GLU A 209 11.24 18.37 16.50
C GLU A 209 9.89 18.44 15.78
N ASN A 210 8.79 18.14 16.47
CA ASN A 210 7.42 18.09 15.92
C ASN A 210 7.25 17.09 14.77
N ALA A 211 8.13 16.09 14.69
CA ALA A 211 8.03 14.96 13.78
C ALA A 211 8.25 13.64 14.55
N PRO A 212 7.28 13.19 15.36
CA PRO A 212 7.41 11.96 16.13
C PRO A 212 7.72 10.71 15.29
N PHE A 213 8.55 9.83 15.85
CA PHE A 213 8.96 8.55 15.28
C PHE A 213 8.54 7.41 16.22
N TYR A 214 7.72 6.48 15.73
CA TYR A 214 6.98 5.47 16.50
C TYR A 214 7.49 4.06 16.19
N GLN A 215 8.03 3.40 17.21
CA GLN A 215 8.59 2.05 17.08
C GLN A 215 8.43 1.25 18.38
N LEU A 216 8.57 -0.07 18.28
CA LEU A 216 8.94 -0.90 19.42
C LEU A 216 10.45 -0.80 19.64
N SER A 217 10.90 -0.88 20.89
CA SER A 217 12.33 -0.79 21.21
C SER A 217 13.12 -2.04 20.80
N VAL A 218 12.45 -3.20 20.81
CA VAL A 218 12.97 -4.51 20.39
C VAL A 218 11.82 -5.35 19.81
N GLU A 219 12.16 -6.36 19.02
CA GLU A 219 11.19 -7.37 18.57
C GLU A 219 10.61 -8.13 19.76
N ILE A 220 9.29 -8.32 19.77
CA ILE A 220 8.61 -9.16 20.76
C ILE A 220 8.60 -10.59 20.22
N ALA A 221 9.51 -11.42 20.72
CA ALA A 221 9.64 -12.81 20.34
C ALA A 221 10.05 -13.67 21.53
N ASP A 222 9.62 -14.94 21.54
CA ASP A 222 10.01 -15.92 22.54
C ASP A 222 11.38 -16.54 22.20
N THR A 223 12.42 -15.72 22.30
CA THR A 223 13.81 -16.09 21.99
C THR A 223 14.77 -15.40 22.95
N PRO A 224 15.90 -16.04 23.33
CA PRO A 224 16.92 -15.40 24.17
C PRO A 224 17.68 -14.28 23.43
N VAL A 225 17.56 -14.18 22.10
CA VAL A 225 18.28 -13.19 21.30
C VAL A 225 17.46 -11.90 21.18
N VAL A 226 17.97 -10.83 21.77
CA VAL A 226 17.35 -9.50 21.65
C VAL A 226 17.69 -8.89 20.30
N LYS A 227 16.66 -8.59 19.51
CA LYS A 227 16.78 -7.87 18.24
C LYS A 227 16.21 -6.47 18.38
N HIS A 228 17.06 -5.46 18.18
CA HIS A 228 16.65 -4.06 18.20
C HIS A 228 16.00 -3.66 16.89
N ILE A 229 14.91 -2.91 16.99
CA ILE A 229 14.23 -2.30 15.86
C ILE A 229 14.78 -0.89 15.67
N LYS A 230 15.17 -0.55 14.45
CA LYS A 230 15.68 0.79 14.09
C LYS A 230 14.65 1.58 13.30
N GLU A 231 13.81 0.87 12.57
CA GLU A 231 12.83 1.42 11.66
C GLU A 231 11.55 1.82 12.42
N GLY A 232 10.84 2.78 11.87
CA GLY A 232 9.74 3.42 12.57
C GLY A 232 8.70 3.97 11.63
N ASN A 233 7.48 3.99 12.14
CA ASN A 233 6.43 4.78 11.55
C ASN A 233 6.64 6.24 11.95
N PHE A 234 6.25 7.20 11.13
CA PHE A 234 6.38 8.61 11.46
C PHE A 234 5.09 9.37 11.20
N TYR A 235 4.98 10.52 11.87
CA TYR A 235 3.95 11.51 11.62
C TYR A 235 4.51 12.91 11.79
N PHE A 236 4.12 13.83 10.93
CA PHE A 236 4.24 15.26 11.19
C PHE A 236 3.15 16.01 10.43
N SER A 237 2.83 17.21 10.89
CA SER A 237 1.95 18.12 10.17
C SER A 237 2.51 19.53 10.13
N PHE A 238 2.14 20.28 9.11
CA PHE A 238 2.71 21.58 8.84
C PHE A 238 1.78 22.53 8.09
N ASP A 239 2.14 23.79 8.15
CA ASP A 239 1.56 24.91 7.42
C ASP A 239 2.28 25.08 6.07
N PRO A 240 1.64 24.75 4.93
CA PRO A 240 2.28 24.83 3.62
C PRO A 240 2.60 26.27 3.16
N ASP A 241 2.06 27.29 3.85
CA ASP A 241 2.36 28.70 3.57
C ASP A 241 3.59 29.22 4.35
N LYS A 242 4.07 28.47 5.36
CA LYS A 242 5.26 28.79 6.14
C LYS A 242 6.49 28.06 5.60
N LYS A 243 7.68 28.42 6.12
CA LYS A 243 8.96 27.85 5.72
C LYS A 243 9.74 27.36 6.94
N GLY A 244 10.59 26.36 6.71
CA GLY A 244 11.49 25.83 7.74
C GLY A 244 10.74 25.20 8.91
N LYS A 245 11.44 25.02 10.04
CA LYS A 245 10.87 24.38 11.23
C LYS A 245 9.63 25.09 11.79
N GLU A 246 9.46 26.38 11.55
CA GLU A 246 8.27 27.15 11.96
C GLU A 246 6.99 26.74 11.23
N ALA A 247 7.11 25.98 10.13
CA ALA A 247 5.96 25.40 9.45
C ALA A 247 5.35 24.24 10.24
N LEU A 248 6.14 23.51 11.03
CA LEU A 248 5.68 22.31 11.74
C LEU A 248 4.75 22.68 12.91
N TYR A 249 3.66 21.93 13.04
CA TYR A 249 2.74 22.08 14.16
C TYR A 249 3.14 21.19 15.34
N PRO A 250 3.01 21.67 16.58
CA PRO A 250 3.27 20.86 17.76
C PRO A 250 2.53 19.53 17.76
N ALA A 251 3.28 18.44 17.96
CA ALA A 251 2.74 17.09 17.97
C ALA A 251 2.19 16.68 19.35
N LEU A 252 1.07 15.98 19.34
CA LEU A 252 0.37 15.38 20.47
C LEU A 252 0.44 13.86 20.30
N VAL A 253 1.34 13.24 21.07
CA VAL A 253 1.66 11.81 21.01
C VAL A 253 1.03 11.00 22.15
N GLN A 254 0.46 11.68 23.13
CA GLN A 254 -0.27 11.07 24.25
C GLN A 254 -1.76 11.35 24.12
N SER A 255 -2.57 10.31 23.85
CA SER A 255 -4.01 10.46 23.63
C SER A 255 -4.74 11.12 24.81
N SER A 256 -4.31 10.89 26.05
CA SER A 256 -4.93 11.52 27.24
C SER A 256 -4.73 13.04 27.31
N CYS A 257 -3.76 13.61 26.60
CA CYS A 257 -3.63 15.06 26.46
C CYS A 257 -4.75 15.68 25.60
N ILE A 258 -5.51 14.86 24.88
CA ILE A 258 -6.61 15.27 23.99
C ILE A 258 -7.94 14.80 24.56
N PHE A 259 -8.03 13.52 24.94
CA PHE A 259 -9.25 12.84 25.35
C PHE A 259 -9.44 12.80 26.88
N GLY A 260 -8.45 13.25 27.66
CA GLY A 260 -8.51 13.19 29.13
C GLY A 260 -8.38 11.76 29.66
N GLN A 261 -9.03 11.48 30.80
CA GLN A 261 -9.00 10.17 31.45
C GLN A 261 -9.91 9.13 30.77
N THR A 262 -10.83 9.58 29.91
CA THR A 262 -11.71 8.69 29.14
C THR A 262 -10.93 8.07 27.98
N SER A 263 -10.78 6.75 28.00
CA SER A 263 -10.04 5.96 27.01
C SER A 263 -10.92 5.45 25.85
N ASP A 264 -12.19 5.83 25.81
CA ASP A 264 -13.15 5.43 24.78
C ASP A 264 -13.02 6.22 23.46
N LEU A 265 -12.21 7.29 23.50
CA LEU A 265 -11.98 8.21 22.39
C LEU A 265 -13.26 8.85 21.85
N THR A 266 -14.34 8.97 22.63
CA THR A 266 -15.61 9.51 22.10
C THR A 266 -15.52 11.03 21.88
N ALA A 267 -15.02 11.77 22.88
CA ALA A 267 -14.94 13.23 22.85
C ALA A 267 -13.57 13.72 23.37
N PRO A 268 -13.00 14.79 22.79
CA PRO A 268 -11.69 15.29 23.20
C PRO A 268 -11.81 16.16 24.46
N SER A 269 -12.16 15.54 25.60
CA SER A 269 -12.54 16.25 26.84
C SER A 269 -11.48 17.25 27.31
N GLN A 270 -10.19 16.89 27.22
CA GLN A 270 -9.08 17.79 27.58
C GLN A 270 -9.00 18.98 26.63
N PHE A 271 -9.18 18.75 25.32
CA PHE A 271 -9.23 19.85 24.35
C PHE A 271 -10.44 20.75 24.57
N LEU A 272 -11.59 20.21 25.00
CA LEU A 272 -12.81 20.98 25.23
C LEU A 272 -12.72 21.92 26.44
N ASP A 273 -11.83 21.63 27.38
CA ASP A 273 -11.58 22.50 28.54
C ASP A 273 -11.30 23.95 28.11
N LYS A 274 -11.87 24.92 28.84
CA LYS A 274 -11.69 26.35 28.55
C LYS A 274 -10.25 26.79 28.74
N ASP A 275 -9.53 26.13 29.64
CA ASP A 275 -8.15 26.42 29.99
C ASP A 275 -7.16 25.46 29.31
N PHE A 276 -7.57 24.80 28.21
CA PHE A 276 -6.68 23.91 27.45
C PHE A 276 -5.37 24.62 27.09
N GLN A 277 -4.26 23.99 27.47
CA GLN A 277 -2.91 24.39 27.10
C GLN A 277 -2.22 23.22 26.42
N LEU A 278 -1.33 23.55 25.48
CA LEU A 278 -0.47 22.55 24.88
C LEU A 278 0.38 21.86 25.97
N PRO A 279 0.43 20.51 26.02
CA PRO A 279 1.17 19.81 27.05
C PRO A 279 2.67 20.08 26.93
N LYS A 280 3.29 20.52 28.04
CA LYS A 280 4.75 20.73 28.13
C LYS A 280 5.54 19.42 28.19
N LYS A 281 4.91 18.35 28.69
CA LYS A 281 5.47 17.00 28.80
C LYS A 281 4.40 16.00 28.37
N GLN A 282 4.83 14.98 27.64
CA GLN A 282 3.97 13.88 27.18
C GLN A 282 4.64 12.56 27.52
N GLN A 283 3.83 11.54 27.76
CA GLN A 283 4.31 10.17 27.89
C GLN A 283 4.66 9.63 26.50
N THR A 284 5.92 9.25 26.31
CA THR A 284 6.46 8.80 25.02
C THR A 284 6.90 7.33 25.03
N SER A 285 6.56 6.58 26.07
CA SER A 285 6.86 5.16 26.18
C SER A 285 5.79 4.39 26.95
N ASN A 286 5.78 3.07 26.76
CA ASN A 286 4.98 2.12 27.55
C ASN A 286 3.46 2.28 27.41
N ARG A 287 2.99 2.91 26.33
CA ARG A 287 1.56 3.17 26.04
C ARG A 287 1.33 3.25 24.54
N THR A 288 0.12 2.91 24.10
CA THR A 288 -0.35 3.19 22.74
C THR A 288 -0.36 4.71 22.51
N PRO A 289 0.34 5.22 21.49
CA PRO A 289 0.47 6.64 21.26
C PRO A 289 -0.61 7.18 20.30
N SER A 290 -0.76 8.51 20.27
CA SER A 290 -1.51 9.24 19.24
C SER A 290 -0.56 9.84 18.19
N ALA A 291 -1.12 10.23 17.05
CA ALA A 291 -0.43 11.01 16.02
C ALA A 291 -1.33 12.17 15.60
N MET A 292 -1.44 13.18 16.48
CA MET A 292 -2.21 14.40 16.24
C MET A 292 -1.35 15.64 16.39
N SER A 293 -1.78 16.77 15.83
CA SER A 293 -1.10 18.05 16.00
C SER A 293 -2.06 19.16 16.40
N PHE A 294 -1.54 20.14 17.13
CA PHE A 294 -2.28 21.35 17.50
C PHE A 294 -1.86 22.52 16.62
N ALA A 295 -2.83 23.24 16.07
CA ALA A 295 -2.60 24.46 15.30
C ALA A 295 -3.54 25.59 15.77
N GLN A 296 -3.05 26.81 15.72
CA GLN A 296 -3.84 28.01 16.02
C GLN A 296 -3.62 29.06 14.93
N PHE A 297 -4.71 29.60 14.39
CA PHE A 297 -4.66 30.59 13.31
C PHE A 297 -5.97 31.37 13.17
N SER A 298 -5.89 32.53 12.51
CA SER A 298 -7.05 33.34 12.10
C SER A 298 -7.31 33.19 10.61
N ILE A 299 -8.58 33.08 10.22
CA ILE A 299 -9.00 33.02 8.81
C ILE A 299 -9.85 34.24 8.49
N ALA A 300 -9.34 35.13 7.64
CA ALA A 300 -10.11 36.27 7.15
C ALA A 300 -11.34 35.84 6.32
N SER A 301 -12.33 36.73 6.22
CA SER A 301 -13.55 36.54 5.42
C SER A 301 -13.23 36.05 4.00
N GLY A 302 -13.84 34.94 3.57
CA GLY A 302 -13.66 34.34 2.25
C GLY A 302 -12.32 33.63 2.01
N LYS A 303 -11.37 33.69 2.96
CA LYS A 303 -10.07 33.02 2.86
C LYS A 303 -10.13 31.60 3.40
N LYS A 304 -9.05 30.86 3.19
CA LYS A 304 -8.87 29.48 3.65
C LYS A 304 -7.53 29.32 4.35
N LYS A 305 -7.44 28.34 5.23
CA LYS A 305 -6.20 27.84 5.81
C LYS A 305 -6.06 26.36 5.52
N GLU A 306 -4.89 25.95 5.05
CA GLU A 306 -4.55 24.54 4.82
C GLU A 306 -3.53 24.09 5.88
N THR A 307 -3.68 22.85 6.32
CA THR A 307 -2.73 22.09 7.13
C THR A 307 -2.50 20.77 6.42
N VAL A 308 -1.24 20.38 6.24
CA VAL A 308 -0.88 19.11 5.61
C VAL A 308 -0.21 18.21 6.65
N SER A 309 -0.59 16.94 6.64
CA SER A 309 -0.01 15.89 7.47
C SER A 309 0.54 14.78 6.60
N LEU A 310 1.69 14.23 7.00
CA LEU A 310 2.28 13.06 6.36
C LEU A 310 2.43 11.94 7.39
N PHE A 311 1.93 10.76 7.04
CA PHE A 311 2.08 9.53 7.82
C PHE A 311 2.87 8.54 6.96
N GLY A 312 3.93 7.94 7.49
CA GLY A 312 4.78 7.10 6.67
C GLY A 312 5.69 6.18 7.47
N TYR A 313 6.64 5.61 6.75
CA TYR A 313 7.66 4.71 7.27
C TYR A 313 9.05 5.24 6.93
N ALA A 314 9.97 5.14 7.87
CA ALA A 314 11.39 5.44 7.64
C ALA A 314 12.28 4.42 8.37
N GLN A 315 13.47 4.20 7.82
CA GLN A 315 14.50 3.29 8.36
C GLN A 315 15.18 3.83 9.63
N GLY A 316 14.98 5.12 9.94
CA GLY A 316 15.51 5.78 11.12
C GLY A 316 15.17 7.26 11.18
N VAL A 317 15.51 7.90 12.30
CA VAL A 317 15.24 9.33 12.55
C VAL A 317 15.98 10.24 11.54
N ASP A 318 17.21 9.90 11.16
CA ASP A 318 17.98 10.69 10.18
C ASP A 318 17.27 10.77 8.82
N GLN A 319 16.68 9.65 8.37
CA GLN A 319 15.88 9.63 7.14
C GLN A 319 14.62 10.49 7.32
N LEU A 320 13.95 10.40 8.46
CA LEU A 320 12.77 11.22 8.77
C LEU A 320 13.09 12.72 8.71
N GLU A 321 14.23 13.16 9.25
CA GLU A 321 14.62 14.57 9.18
C GLU A 321 14.79 15.03 7.72
N GLY A 322 15.42 14.21 6.88
CA GLY A 322 15.50 14.46 5.44
C GLY A 322 14.14 14.53 4.75
N ILE A 323 13.21 13.63 5.11
CA ILE A 323 11.82 13.64 4.63
C ILE A 323 11.13 14.95 5.01
N VAL A 324 11.26 15.39 6.27
CA VAL A 324 10.65 16.63 6.75
C VAL A 324 11.18 17.83 5.96
N GLN A 325 12.50 17.97 5.82
CA GLN A 325 13.10 19.10 5.09
C GLN A 325 12.59 19.16 3.64
N LYS A 326 12.52 18.01 2.97
CA LYS A 326 12.02 17.92 1.59
C LYS A 326 10.53 18.26 1.49
N THR A 327 9.71 17.73 2.40
CA THR A 327 8.24 17.76 2.31
C THR A 327 7.64 19.13 2.60
N ILE A 328 8.22 19.88 3.53
CA ILE A 328 7.70 21.20 3.93
C ILE A 328 7.98 22.30 2.88
N HIS A 329 8.76 22.00 1.83
CA HIS A 329 8.98 22.95 0.76
C HIS A 329 7.68 23.30 0.04
N LYS A 330 7.45 24.60 -0.13
CA LYS A 330 6.25 25.12 -0.81
C LYS A 330 6.09 24.49 -2.19
N GLY A 331 4.91 23.92 -2.43
CA GLY A 331 4.57 23.29 -3.71
C GLY A 331 4.93 21.82 -3.85
N TYR A 332 5.72 21.24 -2.92
CA TYR A 332 6.08 19.83 -2.95
C TYR A 332 4.85 18.91 -2.97
N ILE A 333 3.93 19.11 -2.01
CA ILE A 333 2.72 18.30 -1.87
C ILE A 333 1.80 18.41 -3.10
N SER A 334 1.61 19.62 -3.63
CA SER A 334 0.74 19.82 -4.80
C SER A 334 1.36 19.25 -6.08
N GLN A 335 2.69 19.29 -6.22
CA GLN A 335 3.40 18.60 -7.31
C GLN A 335 3.25 17.08 -7.18
N LYS A 336 3.42 16.53 -5.98
CA LYS A 336 3.28 15.09 -5.72
C LYS A 336 1.85 14.59 -5.95
N SER A 337 0.83 15.37 -5.56
CA SER A 337 -0.57 15.07 -5.87
C SER A 337 -0.80 14.95 -7.39
N LYS A 338 -0.28 15.91 -8.18
CA LYS A 338 -0.36 15.85 -9.65
C LYS A 338 0.38 14.66 -10.25
N ARG A 339 1.57 14.32 -9.72
CA ARG A 339 2.31 13.13 -10.14
C ARG A 339 1.56 11.85 -9.83
N ASN A 340 0.92 11.76 -8.66
CA ASN A 340 0.11 10.59 -8.28
C ASN A 340 -1.06 10.39 -9.26
N GLN A 341 -1.75 11.48 -9.59
CA GLN A 341 -2.79 11.46 -10.61
C GLN A 341 -2.25 11.03 -11.98
N ALA A 342 -1.11 11.58 -12.42
CA ALA A 342 -0.52 11.26 -13.72
C ALA A 342 -0.15 9.78 -13.82
N ILE A 343 0.57 9.23 -12.83
CA ILE A 343 0.99 7.82 -12.83
C ILE A 343 -0.22 6.87 -12.94
N VAL A 344 -1.28 7.15 -12.18
CA VAL A 344 -2.51 6.33 -12.25
C VAL A 344 -3.22 6.53 -13.60
N SER A 345 -3.22 7.74 -14.16
CA SER A 345 -3.80 8.00 -15.48
C SER A 345 -3.03 7.28 -16.58
N ASP A 346 -1.70 7.36 -16.59
CA ASP A 346 -0.82 6.73 -17.57
C ASP A 346 -1.08 5.22 -17.64
N ILE A 347 -1.35 4.57 -16.50
CA ILE A 347 -1.72 3.15 -16.45
C ILE A 347 -3.11 2.91 -17.04
N LYS A 348 -4.09 3.78 -16.74
CA LYS A 348 -5.44 3.64 -17.31
C LYS A 348 -5.47 3.86 -18.82
N ASP A 349 -4.56 4.69 -19.34
CA ASP A 349 -4.51 5.09 -20.74
C ASP A 349 -4.09 3.93 -21.67
N PHE A 350 -3.53 2.83 -21.15
CA PHE A 350 -3.39 1.58 -21.91
C PHE A 350 -4.72 1.06 -22.46
N ALA A 351 -5.83 1.30 -21.75
CA ALA A 351 -7.18 0.96 -22.19
C ALA A 351 -8.00 2.22 -22.56
N LEU A 352 -7.33 3.26 -23.05
CA LEU A 352 -7.99 4.51 -23.44
C LEU A 352 -9.15 4.23 -24.39
N THR A 353 -10.34 4.66 -23.99
CA THR A 353 -11.58 4.47 -24.74
C THR A 353 -12.23 5.82 -24.96
N LYS A 354 -12.75 6.04 -26.18
CA LYS A 354 -13.55 7.23 -26.50
C LYS A 354 -14.83 6.83 -27.23
N SER A 355 -15.96 7.09 -26.61
CA SER A 355 -17.28 6.73 -27.13
C SER A 355 -18.31 7.84 -26.91
N SER A 356 -19.57 7.57 -27.26
CA SER A 356 -20.70 8.44 -26.93
C SER A 356 -21.11 8.38 -25.46
N SER A 357 -20.58 7.43 -24.66
CA SER A 357 -20.82 7.33 -23.22
C SER A 357 -19.52 7.57 -22.46
N ASN A 358 -19.45 8.70 -21.76
CA ASN A 358 -18.30 9.01 -20.90
C ASN A 358 -18.20 8.02 -19.73
N GLU A 359 -19.33 7.49 -19.26
CA GLU A 359 -19.38 6.46 -18.21
C GLU A 359 -18.68 5.19 -18.65
N PHE A 360 -18.94 4.74 -19.89
CA PHE A 360 -18.25 3.59 -20.47
C PHE A 360 -16.75 3.84 -20.63
N ASP A 361 -16.37 5.01 -21.14
CA ASP A 361 -14.96 5.40 -21.30
C ASP A 361 -14.19 5.40 -19.96
N MET A 362 -14.85 5.83 -18.87
CA MET A 362 -14.27 5.80 -17.53
C MET A 362 -14.21 4.39 -16.95
N TYR A 363 -15.24 3.58 -17.21
CA TYR A 363 -15.34 2.20 -16.74
C TYR A 363 -14.25 1.31 -17.32
N THR A 364 -13.93 1.44 -18.62
CA THR A 364 -12.88 0.63 -19.26
C THR A 364 -11.51 0.90 -18.65
N GLY A 365 -11.12 2.16 -18.50
CA GLY A 365 -9.86 2.53 -17.87
C GLY A 365 -9.77 2.08 -16.40
N HIS A 366 -10.85 2.17 -15.64
CA HIS A 366 -10.87 1.70 -14.24
C HIS A 366 -10.81 0.18 -14.14
N THR A 367 -11.52 -0.54 -15.02
CA THR A 367 -11.48 -2.01 -15.07
C THR A 367 -10.09 -2.51 -15.47
N PHE A 368 -9.40 -1.80 -16.37
CA PHE A 368 -8.00 -2.09 -16.68
C PHE A 368 -7.10 -1.88 -15.46
N LEU A 369 -7.28 -0.77 -14.72
CA LEU A 369 -6.55 -0.54 -13.48
C LEU A 369 -6.77 -1.69 -12.47
N ASP A 370 -8.00 -2.14 -12.28
CA ASP A 370 -8.30 -3.27 -11.37
C ASP A 370 -7.65 -4.59 -11.83
N ASN A 371 -7.64 -4.86 -13.14
CA ASN A 371 -6.95 -6.01 -13.73
C ASN A 371 -5.45 -5.97 -13.39
N ILE A 372 -4.84 -4.79 -13.57
CA ILE A 372 -3.44 -4.53 -13.29
C ILE A 372 -3.10 -4.62 -11.81
N LEU A 373 -3.94 -4.14 -10.90
CA LEU A 373 -3.65 -4.24 -9.46
C LEU A 373 -3.54 -5.69 -8.97
N ARG A 374 -4.18 -6.63 -9.69
CA ARG A 374 -4.11 -8.07 -9.39
C ARG A 374 -3.05 -8.81 -10.22
N GLY A 375 -2.87 -8.47 -11.50
CA GLY A 375 -1.93 -9.13 -12.42
C GLY A 375 -0.54 -8.48 -12.53
N GLY A 376 -0.46 -7.17 -12.27
CA GLY A 376 0.70 -6.29 -12.45
C GLY A 376 0.84 -5.70 -13.85
N VAL A 377 1.45 -4.52 -13.98
CA VAL A 377 1.83 -3.91 -15.27
C VAL A 377 3.18 -4.47 -15.71
N PRO A 378 3.32 -4.98 -16.93
CA PRO A 378 4.63 -5.35 -17.45
C PRO A 378 5.54 -4.12 -17.63
N VAL A 379 6.80 -4.25 -17.24
CA VAL A 379 7.86 -3.28 -17.48
C VAL A 379 9.03 -3.97 -18.15
N SER A 380 9.57 -3.34 -19.17
CA SER A 380 10.69 -3.87 -19.95
C SER A 380 11.96 -3.05 -19.69
N ILE A 381 13.02 -3.73 -19.25
CA ILE A 381 14.36 -3.15 -19.12
C ILE A 381 15.17 -3.57 -20.35
N LYS A 382 15.76 -2.61 -21.05
CA LYS A 382 16.60 -2.88 -22.22
C LYS A 382 17.94 -3.47 -21.79
N THR A 383 18.39 -4.48 -22.53
CA THR A 383 19.70 -5.13 -22.41
C THR A 383 20.37 -5.16 -23.79
N LYS A 384 21.64 -5.60 -23.89
CA LYS A 384 22.27 -5.75 -25.20
C LYS A 384 21.69 -6.89 -26.04
N GLN A 385 21.16 -7.92 -25.39
CA GLN A 385 20.55 -9.10 -26.02
C GLN A 385 19.04 -8.95 -26.27
N GLY A 386 18.43 -7.82 -25.89
CA GLY A 386 17.01 -7.55 -26.10
C GLY A 386 16.38 -6.79 -24.94
N SER A 387 15.29 -7.33 -24.40
CA SER A 387 14.59 -6.75 -23.25
C SER A 387 14.21 -7.82 -22.24
N VAL A 388 14.41 -7.50 -20.96
CA VAL A 388 13.96 -8.31 -19.84
C VAL A 388 12.67 -7.69 -19.29
N ALA A 389 11.58 -8.46 -19.33
CA ALA A 389 10.27 -8.02 -18.84
C ALA A 389 9.87 -8.73 -17.54
N PHE A 390 9.30 -7.96 -16.61
CA PHE A 390 8.67 -8.43 -15.38
C PHE A 390 7.49 -7.52 -15.01
N ASN A 391 6.61 -7.93 -14.09
CA ASN A 391 5.41 -7.16 -13.75
C ASN A 391 5.57 -6.43 -12.41
N VAL A 392 5.14 -5.17 -12.36
CA VAL A 392 5.10 -4.35 -11.15
C VAL A 392 3.66 -4.08 -10.71
N TYR A 393 3.47 -3.64 -9.46
CA TYR A 393 2.19 -3.24 -8.84
C TYR A 393 1.17 -4.37 -8.59
N SER A 394 1.49 -5.63 -8.93
CA SER A 394 0.64 -6.77 -8.60
C SER A 394 0.49 -6.92 -7.08
N ARG A 395 -0.65 -7.41 -6.63
CA ARG A 395 -0.85 -7.93 -5.27
C ARG A 395 -2.05 -8.87 -5.20
N LYS A 396 -2.06 -9.75 -4.21
CA LYS A 396 -3.23 -10.58 -3.91
C LYS A 396 -4.34 -9.66 -3.44
N HIS A 397 -5.55 -9.92 -3.91
CA HIS A 397 -6.76 -9.14 -3.65
C HIS A 397 -7.33 -9.41 -2.25
N GLY A 398 -6.50 -9.18 -1.23
CA GLY A 398 -6.90 -9.11 0.16
C GLY A 398 -7.27 -7.67 0.52
N ASP A 399 -8.42 -7.52 1.16
CA ASP A 399 -9.02 -6.24 1.53
C ASP A 399 -9.89 -6.43 2.79
N LEU A 400 -10.66 -5.41 3.18
CA LEU A 400 -11.50 -5.47 4.38
C LEU A 400 -12.62 -6.51 4.28
N GLU A 401 -13.11 -6.84 3.08
CA GLU A 401 -14.19 -7.81 2.83
C GLU A 401 -13.63 -9.22 2.52
N ARG A 402 -12.38 -9.31 2.07
CA ARG A 402 -11.61 -10.53 1.86
C ARG A 402 -10.45 -10.60 2.84
N ASP A 403 -10.76 -10.48 4.12
CA ASP A 403 -9.77 -10.41 5.20
C ASP A 403 -8.96 -11.70 5.37
N TYR A 404 -9.45 -12.83 4.87
CA TYR A 404 -8.73 -14.11 4.79
C TYR A 404 -7.59 -14.12 3.75
N ASN A 405 -7.62 -13.23 2.75
CA ASN A 405 -6.57 -13.16 1.74
C ASN A 405 -5.37 -12.37 2.29
N TYR A 406 -4.22 -13.02 2.40
CA TYR A 406 -2.95 -12.35 2.73
C TYR A 406 -2.39 -11.61 1.51
N PHE A 407 -2.55 -10.29 1.50
CA PHE A 407 -1.94 -9.43 0.49
C PHE A 407 -0.50 -9.06 0.87
N PHE A 408 0.34 -8.87 -0.14
CA PHE A 408 1.71 -8.39 0.01
C PHE A 408 2.02 -7.36 -1.07
N VAL A 409 2.52 -6.20 -0.67
CA VAL A 409 2.94 -5.09 -1.55
C VAL A 409 4.36 -4.72 -1.18
N ALA A 410 5.37 -5.21 -1.93
CA ALA A 410 6.77 -5.01 -1.55
C ALA A 410 7.08 -3.51 -1.35
N PRO A 411 7.65 -3.09 -0.21
CA PRO A 411 7.99 -1.70 0.06
C PRO A 411 9.31 -1.30 -0.63
N THR A 412 9.40 -1.51 -1.94
CA THR A 412 10.60 -1.28 -2.75
C THR A 412 10.27 -0.52 -4.04
N PHE A 413 11.30 0.02 -4.69
CA PHE A 413 11.17 0.47 -6.09
C PHE A 413 10.71 -0.70 -6.97
N TYR A 414 10.09 -0.43 -8.12
CA TYR A 414 9.57 -1.48 -9.01
C TYR A 414 8.79 -2.55 -8.23
N SER A 415 7.95 -2.12 -7.29
CA SER A 415 7.28 -2.99 -6.33
C SER A 415 6.55 -4.13 -7.01
N GLN A 416 6.78 -5.34 -6.51
CA GLN A 416 6.07 -6.56 -6.90
C GLN A 416 5.30 -7.10 -5.70
N GLY A 417 4.21 -7.81 -5.97
CA GLY A 417 3.44 -8.48 -4.93
C GLY A 417 3.05 -9.89 -5.30
N ASN A 418 2.44 -10.58 -4.34
CA ASN A 418 2.01 -11.96 -4.50
C ASN A 418 0.71 -12.05 -5.31
N GLY A 419 0.35 -13.26 -5.75
CA GLY A 419 -0.94 -13.55 -6.36
C GLY A 419 -1.17 -15.05 -6.46
N ASN A 420 -2.43 -15.49 -6.64
CA ASN A 420 -2.67 -16.90 -6.94
C ASN A 420 -2.49 -17.14 -8.44
N TYR A 421 -1.99 -18.33 -8.81
CA TYR A 421 -1.66 -18.72 -10.18
C TYR A 421 -2.77 -18.40 -11.16
N ARG A 422 -3.99 -18.93 -10.94
CA ARG A 422 -5.15 -18.67 -11.79
C ARG A 422 -5.46 -17.18 -11.91
N ASP A 423 -5.46 -16.47 -10.79
CA ASP A 423 -5.85 -15.06 -10.77
C ASP A 423 -4.91 -14.23 -11.64
N VAL A 424 -3.60 -14.38 -11.43
CA VAL A 424 -2.56 -13.64 -12.17
C VAL A 424 -2.55 -14.07 -13.63
N ASN A 425 -2.65 -15.36 -13.93
CA ASN A 425 -2.71 -15.88 -15.29
C ASN A 425 -3.88 -15.25 -16.08
N GLN A 426 -5.09 -15.30 -15.49
CA GLN A 426 -6.28 -14.69 -16.09
C GLN A 426 -6.14 -13.18 -16.30
N ASN A 427 -5.47 -12.46 -15.41
CA ASN A 427 -5.24 -11.02 -15.61
C ASN A 427 -4.24 -10.75 -16.73
N ARG A 428 -3.20 -11.56 -16.84
CA ARG A 428 -2.08 -11.36 -17.78
C ARG A 428 -2.35 -11.86 -19.20
N ARG A 429 -3.45 -12.59 -19.45
CA ARG A 429 -3.82 -13.01 -20.82
C ARG A 429 -4.00 -11.85 -21.79
N ASN A 430 -4.43 -10.69 -21.30
CA ASN A 430 -4.59 -9.51 -22.14
C ASN A 430 -3.30 -8.68 -22.26
N ASP A 431 -2.24 -8.97 -21.50
CA ASP A 431 -1.02 -8.14 -21.46
C ASP A 431 -0.45 -7.95 -22.86
N VAL A 432 -0.35 -9.01 -23.66
CA VAL A 432 0.24 -8.98 -25.01
C VAL A 432 -0.52 -8.04 -25.97
N TRP A 433 -1.82 -7.84 -25.76
CA TRP A 433 -2.65 -6.93 -26.55
C TRP A 433 -2.45 -5.45 -26.19
N PHE A 434 -2.07 -5.18 -24.94
CA PHE A 434 -1.83 -3.82 -24.44
C PHE A 434 -0.33 -3.47 -24.38
N ASN A 435 0.54 -4.49 -24.38
CA ASN A 435 1.99 -4.38 -24.19
C ASN A 435 2.68 -5.43 -25.08
N THR A 436 2.86 -5.10 -26.36
CA THR A 436 3.44 -6.03 -27.34
C THR A 436 4.86 -6.49 -26.99
N ASP A 437 5.60 -5.67 -26.23
CA ASP A 437 6.96 -5.97 -25.78
C ASP A 437 7.02 -7.16 -24.79
N VAL A 438 5.88 -7.60 -24.25
CA VAL A 438 5.79 -8.84 -23.44
C VAL A 438 5.96 -10.08 -24.31
N ALA A 439 5.46 -10.06 -25.55
CA ALA A 439 5.48 -11.18 -26.49
C ALA A 439 5.11 -12.54 -25.81
N GLN A 440 5.98 -13.54 -25.90
CA GLN A 440 5.77 -14.90 -25.36
C GLN A 440 6.07 -15.05 -23.86
N GLN A 441 6.53 -13.99 -23.17
CA GLN A 441 7.07 -14.10 -21.81
C GLN A 441 6.07 -14.65 -20.79
N ASN A 442 4.81 -14.21 -20.84
CA ASN A 442 3.78 -14.73 -19.93
C ASN A 442 3.51 -16.22 -20.15
N VAL A 443 3.54 -16.70 -21.41
CA VAL A 443 3.41 -18.13 -21.72
C VAL A 443 4.55 -18.90 -21.07
N ILE A 444 5.80 -18.47 -21.29
CA ILE A 444 7.00 -19.11 -20.72
C ILE A 444 6.93 -19.14 -19.19
N SER A 445 6.69 -18.00 -18.56
CA SER A 445 6.64 -17.86 -17.10
C SER A 445 5.60 -18.82 -16.47
N PHE A 446 4.39 -18.93 -17.02
CA PHE A 446 3.34 -19.75 -16.43
C PHE A 446 3.43 -21.24 -16.77
N VAL A 447 3.88 -21.58 -17.99
CA VAL A 447 4.07 -22.98 -18.39
C VAL A 447 5.27 -23.59 -17.65
N ASN A 448 6.33 -22.81 -17.39
CA ASN A 448 7.50 -23.27 -16.62
C ASN A 448 7.23 -23.49 -15.13
N LEU A 449 6.07 -23.07 -14.63
CA LEU A 449 5.57 -23.40 -13.29
C LEU A 449 4.80 -24.74 -13.26
N VAL A 450 4.56 -25.38 -14.40
CA VAL A 450 3.92 -26.69 -14.46
C VAL A 450 4.94 -27.78 -14.14
N GLN A 451 4.54 -28.71 -13.29
CA GLN A 451 5.32 -29.86 -12.87
C GLN A 451 5.16 -31.02 -13.85
N ALA A 452 6.02 -32.04 -13.74
CA ALA A 452 5.92 -33.25 -14.56
C ALA A 452 4.62 -34.04 -14.34
N ASP A 453 3.94 -33.86 -13.20
CA ASP A 453 2.62 -34.44 -12.91
C ASP A 453 1.44 -33.62 -13.47
N GLY A 454 1.72 -32.50 -14.16
CA GLY A 454 0.73 -31.64 -14.81
C GLY A 454 0.09 -30.58 -13.89
N TYR A 455 0.47 -30.52 -12.62
CA TYR A 455 -0.01 -29.50 -11.68
C TYR A 455 1.00 -28.37 -11.47
N ASN A 456 0.65 -27.34 -10.70
CA ASN A 456 1.48 -26.15 -10.50
C ASN A 456 1.32 -25.59 -9.08
N PRO A 457 2.30 -24.83 -8.56
CA PRO A 457 2.15 -24.12 -7.28
C PRO A 457 0.98 -23.13 -7.32
N LEU A 458 0.35 -22.91 -6.15
CA LEU A 458 -0.78 -22.00 -6.03
C LEU A 458 -0.37 -20.52 -6.05
N VAL A 459 0.69 -20.15 -5.34
CA VAL A 459 1.02 -18.73 -5.12
C VAL A 459 2.21 -18.37 -5.99
N VAL A 460 2.11 -17.26 -6.73
CA VAL A 460 3.20 -16.63 -7.48
C VAL A 460 3.67 -15.40 -6.69
N LYS A 461 4.98 -15.20 -6.55
CA LYS A 461 5.62 -14.19 -5.70
C LYS A 461 6.31 -13.05 -6.46
N GLY A 462 6.22 -13.07 -7.79
CA GLY A 462 6.90 -12.13 -8.68
C GLY A 462 8.13 -12.74 -9.35
N THR A 463 8.78 -11.93 -10.17
CA THR A 463 9.92 -12.34 -10.98
C THR A 463 11.22 -11.94 -10.27
N ALA A 464 12.02 -12.95 -9.95
CA ALA A 464 13.35 -12.83 -9.37
C ALA A 464 14.45 -13.12 -10.39
N PHE A 465 15.66 -12.75 -10.03
CA PHE A 465 16.86 -12.90 -10.84
C PHE A 465 17.98 -13.50 -10.01
N SER A 466 18.82 -14.30 -10.66
CA SER A 466 19.99 -14.91 -10.04
C SER A 466 21.16 -14.76 -10.98
N LEU A 467 22.32 -14.43 -10.43
CA LEU A 467 23.54 -14.30 -11.22
C LEU A 467 23.96 -15.63 -11.83
N GLU A 468 24.39 -15.62 -13.09
CA GLU A 468 24.97 -16.79 -13.73
C GLU A 468 26.37 -17.12 -13.16
N LYS A 469 26.70 -18.42 -13.07
CA LYS A 469 27.89 -18.93 -12.38
C LYS A 469 29.21 -18.31 -12.87
N ASP A 470 29.31 -18.06 -14.18
CA ASP A 470 30.51 -17.49 -14.84
C ASP A 470 30.23 -16.10 -15.42
N SER A 471 29.30 -15.36 -14.80
CA SER A 471 28.91 -14.03 -15.26
C SER A 471 30.06 -13.01 -15.20
N PRO A 472 30.14 -12.05 -16.16
CA PRO A 472 31.14 -10.98 -16.15
C PRO A 472 30.75 -9.83 -15.19
N ILE A 473 30.17 -10.13 -14.02
CA ILE A 473 29.66 -9.11 -13.09
C ILE A 473 30.76 -8.14 -12.63
N ASP A 474 31.98 -8.64 -12.44
CA ASP A 474 33.13 -7.83 -12.05
C ASP A 474 33.45 -6.73 -13.05
N GLU A 475 33.40 -7.04 -14.34
CA GLU A 475 33.63 -6.05 -15.40
C GLU A 475 32.54 -4.98 -15.42
N ILE A 476 31.28 -5.38 -15.19
CA ILE A 476 30.15 -4.46 -15.09
C ILE A 476 30.33 -3.51 -13.90
N LEU A 477 30.68 -4.03 -12.72
CA LEU A 477 30.90 -3.22 -11.53
C LEU A 477 32.08 -2.24 -11.71
N ASN A 478 33.20 -2.70 -12.27
CA ASN A 478 34.37 -1.85 -12.57
C ASN A 478 34.01 -0.68 -13.51
N ARG A 479 33.18 -0.95 -14.51
CA ARG A 479 32.74 0.04 -15.49
C ARG A 479 31.73 1.03 -14.91
N CYS A 480 30.82 0.56 -14.07
CA CYS A 480 29.63 1.33 -13.67
C CYS A 480 29.75 2.04 -12.32
N LEU A 481 30.53 1.51 -11.38
CA LEU A 481 30.69 2.14 -10.06
C LEU A 481 31.70 3.29 -10.10
N VAL A 482 31.45 4.35 -9.32
CA VAL A 482 32.41 5.44 -9.11
C VAL A 482 33.55 5.01 -8.20
N CYS A 483 33.24 4.30 -7.12
CA CYS A 483 34.20 3.74 -6.15
C CYS A 483 34.06 2.22 -6.03
N ASP A 484 35.15 1.56 -5.66
CA ASP A 484 35.22 0.11 -5.54
C ASP A 484 34.75 -0.42 -4.19
N ASP A 485 34.59 0.44 -3.19
CA ASP A 485 34.29 0.07 -1.79
C ASP A 485 32.98 -0.71 -1.62
N SER A 486 32.03 -0.57 -2.56
CA SER A 486 30.71 -1.23 -2.51
C SER A 486 30.62 -2.53 -3.30
N LYS A 487 31.71 -2.98 -3.96
CA LYS A 487 31.69 -4.17 -4.83
C LYS A 487 31.34 -5.43 -4.07
N ASP A 488 32.01 -5.69 -2.95
CA ASP A 488 31.82 -6.92 -2.18
C ASP A 488 30.40 -7.01 -1.63
N GLN A 489 29.85 -5.89 -1.16
CA GLN A 489 28.46 -5.79 -0.71
C GLN A 489 27.45 -6.07 -1.83
N ILE A 490 27.68 -5.53 -3.03
CA ILE A 490 26.81 -5.82 -4.19
C ILE A 490 26.91 -7.30 -4.56
N LYS A 491 28.11 -7.88 -4.60
CA LYS A 491 28.30 -9.29 -4.91
C LYS A 491 27.65 -10.21 -3.88
N GLU A 492 27.77 -9.88 -2.60
CA GLU A 492 27.11 -10.61 -1.52
C GLU A 492 25.59 -10.60 -1.73
N PHE A 493 25.01 -9.43 -2.05
CA PHE A 493 23.59 -9.33 -2.36
C PHE A 493 23.17 -10.15 -3.59
N LEU A 494 23.96 -10.09 -4.67
CA LEU A 494 23.69 -10.80 -5.93
C LEU A 494 23.98 -12.31 -5.86
N SER A 495 24.54 -12.81 -4.75
CA SER A 495 24.82 -14.24 -4.55
C SER A 495 23.55 -15.09 -4.33
N ALA A 496 22.43 -14.44 -4.01
CA ALA A 496 21.13 -15.05 -3.83
C ALA A 496 20.13 -14.53 -4.87
N ASP A 497 18.97 -15.21 -4.98
CA ASP A 497 17.86 -14.72 -5.79
C ASP A 497 17.38 -13.35 -5.28
N PHE A 498 17.23 -12.38 -6.18
CA PHE A 498 16.81 -11.03 -5.83
C PHE A 498 15.70 -10.50 -6.74
N LEU A 499 14.86 -9.63 -6.18
CA LEU A 499 13.93 -8.81 -6.96
C LEU A 499 14.62 -7.50 -7.39
N PRO A 500 14.39 -6.99 -8.61
CA PRO A 500 15.00 -5.74 -9.07
C PRO A 500 14.80 -4.57 -8.12
N GLY A 501 13.61 -4.48 -7.51
CA GLY A 501 13.28 -3.46 -6.52
C GLY A 501 14.17 -3.47 -5.27
N ASN A 502 14.48 -4.66 -4.75
CA ASN A 502 15.33 -4.82 -3.58
C ASN A 502 16.76 -4.39 -3.90
N PHE A 503 17.25 -4.72 -5.10
CA PHE A 503 18.56 -4.30 -5.57
C PHE A 503 18.66 -2.78 -5.69
N LEU A 504 17.65 -2.12 -6.28
CA LEU A 504 17.63 -0.66 -6.39
C LEU A 504 17.55 0.03 -5.02
N ASN A 505 16.81 -0.55 -4.07
CA ASN A 505 16.79 -0.05 -2.69
C ASN A 505 18.19 -0.16 -2.04
N LEU A 506 18.91 -1.27 -2.22
CA LEU A 506 20.29 -1.40 -1.72
C LEU A 506 21.17 -0.26 -2.25
N LEU A 507 21.15 0.00 -3.56
CA LEU A 507 21.93 1.08 -4.17
C LEU A 507 21.58 2.45 -3.57
N HIS A 508 20.30 2.71 -3.37
CA HIS A 508 19.82 3.97 -2.79
C HIS A 508 20.22 4.12 -1.31
N ASP A 509 19.96 3.10 -0.49
CA ASP A 509 20.13 3.17 0.97
C ASP A 509 21.61 3.21 1.36
N GLN A 510 22.46 2.53 0.60
CA GLN A 510 23.91 2.56 0.76
C GLN A 510 24.56 3.76 0.03
N LYS A 511 23.77 4.59 -0.64
CA LYS A 511 24.22 5.78 -1.40
C LYS A 511 25.34 5.43 -2.40
N ILE A 512 25.18 4.31 -3.11
CA ILE A 512 26.17 3.82 -4.07
C ILE A 512 26.14 4.71 -5.31
N GLU A 513 27.27 5.34 -5.62
CA GLU A 513 27.39 6.26 -6.76
C GLU A 513 27.74 5.52 -8.06
N LEU A 514 27.01 5.84 -9.13
CA LEU A 514 27.15 5.26 -10.46
C LEU A 514 27.72 6.29 -11.44
N LYS A 515 28.56 5.83 -12.38
CA LYS A 515 29.11 6.64 -13.49
C LYS A 515 28.06 6.97 -14.57
N GLY A 516 26.87 6.37 -14.52
CA GLY A 516 25.82 6.50 -15.53
C GLY A 516 24.41 6.31 -14.97
N ASP A 517 23.43 6.14 -15.86
CA ASP A 517 22.03 5.98 -15.46
C ASP A 517 21.78 4.63 -14.76
N ILE A 518 20.97 4.68 -13.69
CA ILE A 518 20.66 3.52 -12.86
C ILE A 518 19.84 2.46 -13.61
N LYS A 519 19.01 2.83 -14.59
CA LYS A 519 18.26 1.86 -15.41
C LYS A 519 19.21 1.11 -16.35
N ASP A 520 20.17 1.81 -16.92
CA ASP A 520 21.19 1.19 -17.77
C ASP A 520 22.08 0.24 -16.96
N PHE A 521 22.41 0.60 -15.72
CA PHE A 521 23.11 -0.29 -14.80
C PHE A 521 22.27 -1.53 -14.44
N LEU A 522 20.99 -1.35 -14.10
CA LEU A 522 20.08 -2.46 -13.86
C LEU A 522 20.00 -3.38 -15.09
N GLY A 523 19.87 -2.83 -16.30
CA GLY A 523 19.84 -3.61 -17.54
C GLY A 523 21.10 -4.46 -17.73
N GLN A 524 22.29 -3.89 -17.45
CA GLN A 524 23.55 -4.63 -17.53
C GLN A 524 23.66 -5.75 -16.48
N VAL A 525 23.12 -5.55 -15.28
CA VAL A 525 23.07 -6.61 -14.25
C VAL A 525 22.09 -7.70 -14.65
N LEU A 526 20.88 -7.35 -15.08
CA LEU A 526 19.86 -8.32 -15.50
C LEU A 526 20.27 -9.12 -16.74
N GLU A 527 21.13 -8.55 -17.60
CA GLU A 527 21.71 -9.19 -18.78
C GLU A 527 22.57 -10.42 -18.44
N VAL A 528 23.17 -10.46 -17.26
CA VAL A 528 24.03 -11.56 -16.79
C VAL A 528 23.34 -12.43 -15.73
N CYS A 529 22.01 -12.31 -15.64
CA CYS A 529 21.17 -13.06 -14.71
C CYS A 529 20.21 -13.99 -15.44
N THR A 530 19.93 -15.12 -14.81
CA THR A 530 18.79 -15.96 -15.17
C THR A 530 17.52 -15.46 -14.50
N LYS A 531 16.45 -15.29 -15.29
CA LYS A 531 15.10 -14.95 -14.79
C LYS A 531 14.45 -16.18 -14.14
N LYS A 532 13.82 -16.01 -12.98
CA LYS A 532 13.08 -17.04 -12.25
C LYS A 532 11.72 -16.54 -11.79
N GLU A 533 10.68 -17.34 -11.96
CA GLU A 533 9.39 -17.08 -11.32
C GLU A 533 9.38 -17.75 -9.94
N HIS A 534 9.22 -16.94 -8.88
CA HIS A 534 9.09 -17.46 -7.53
C HIS A 534 7.66 -17.90 -7.26
N ALA A 535 7.48 -19.07 -6.66
CA ALA A 535 6.16 -19.61 -6.35
C ALA A 535 6.15 -20.53 -5.11
N ASP A 536 5.00 -20.62 -4.45
CA ASP A 536 4.75 -21.52 -3.30
C ASP A 536 3.60 -22.48 -3.58
N HIS A 537 3.68 -23.68 -3.01
CA HIS A 537 2.65 -24.72 -3.16
C HIS A 537 1.25 -24.25 -2.71
N GLY A 538 1.11 -23.55 -1.58
CA GLY A 538 -0.19 -23.20 -1.00
C GLY A 538 -0.88 -24.40 -0.35
N GLU A 539 -2.22 -24.46 -0.42
CA GLU A 539 -3.03 -25.49 0.25
C GLU A 539 -3.22 -26.79 -0.56
N GLY A 540 -2.80 -26.83 -1.83
CA GLY A 540 -2.96 -28.01 -2.67
C GLY A 540 -2.80 -27.74 -4.17
N PHE A 541 -3.46 -28.57 -4.98
CA PHE A 541 -3.44 -28.47 -6.44
C PHE A 541 -4.86 -28.39 -7.01
N TRP A 542 -5.06 -27.54 -8.01
CA TRP A 542 -6.36 -27.29 -8.64
C TRP A 542 -6.38 -27.83 -10.06
N SER A 543 -7.37 -28.66 -10.39
CA SER A 543 -7.46 -29.34 -11.68
C SER A 543 -7.78 -28.44 -12.86
N ASP A 544 -8.31 -27.23 -12.62
CA ASP A 544 -8.62 -26.25 -13.66
C ASP A 544 -7.41 -25.40 -14.07
N HIS A 545 -6.33 -25.32 -13.28
CA HIS A 545 -5.26 -24.35 -13.49
C HIS A 545 -4.58 -24.42 -14.86
N TRP A 546 -4.35 -25.62 -15.39
CA TRP A 546 -3.69 -25.79 -16.69
C TRP A 546 -4.48 -25.17 -17.84
N THR A 547 -5.81 -25.06 -17.73
CA THR A 547 -6.67 -24.52 -18.80
C THR A 547 -6.37 -23.06 -19.09
N TYR A 548 -5.96 -22.27 -18.09
CA TYR A 548 -5.66 -20.85 -18.27
C TYR A 548 -4.36 -20.60 -19.04
N ASN A 549 -3.45 -21.57 -19.10
CA ASN A 549 -2.29 -21.46 -19.98
C ASN A 549 -2.69 -21.42 -21.46
N LEU A 550 -3.83 -22.02 -21.81
CA LEU A 550 -4.36 -21.94 -23.17
C LEU A 550 -4.79 -20.51 -23.50
N ASP A 551 -5.42 -19.77 -22.56
CA ASP A 551 -5.77 -18.35 -22.76
C ASP A 551 -4.52 -17.51 -23.12
N LEU A 552 -3.37 -17.79 -22.49
CA LEU A 552 -2.12 -17.09 -22.77
C LEU A 552 -1.59 -17.43 -24.18
N ILE A 553 -1.63 -18.70 -24.56
CA ILE A 553 -1.19 -19.17 -25.88
C ILE A 553 -2.11 -18.59 -26.97
N GLU A 554 -3.43 -18.67 -26.79
CA GLU A 554 -4.41 -18.11 -27.72
C GLU A 554 -4.25 -16.60 -27.90
N SER A 555 -4.03 -15.88 -26.79
CA SER A 555 -3.80 -14.44 -26.84
C SER A 555 -2.50 -14.08 -27.57
N TYR A 556 -1.43 -14.85 -27.36
CA TYR A 556 -0.16 -14.68 -28.07
C TYR A 556 -0.31 -14.97 -29.57
N VAL A 557 -0.90 -16.10 -29.94
CA VAL A 557 -1.12 -16.52 -31.34
C VAL A 557 -2.09 -15.57 -32.07
N GLY A 558 -3.01 -14.94 -31.36
CA GLY A 558 -3.89 -13.91 -31.92
C GLY A 558 -3.13 -12.70 -32.51
N LEU A 559 -1.90 -12.45 -32.03
CA LEU A 559 -1.02 -11.37 -32.51
C LEU A 559 0.19 -11.88 -33.29
N TYR A 560 0.71 -13.06 -32.94
CA TYR A 560 1.91 -13.67 -33.53
C TYR A 560 1.63 -15.08 -34.07
N PRO A 561 0.69 -15.24 -35.02
CA PRO A 561 0.27 -16.57 -35.48
C PRO A 561 1.40 -17.35 -36.17
N ASP A 562 2.33 -16.66 -36.81
CA ASP A 562 3.53 -17.19 -37.47
C ASP A 562 4.58 -17.72 -36.47
N GLN A 563 4.55 -17.27 -35.21
CA GLN A 563 5.50 -17.67 -34.18
C GLN A 563 5.07 -18.93 -33.41
N LEU A 564 3.90 -19.50 -33.70
CA LEU A 564 3.39 -20.68 -32.99
C LEU A 564 4.33 -21.88 -33.12
N GLN A 565 4.84 -22.15 -34.33
CA GLN A 565 5.78 -23.24 -34.56
C GLN A 565 7.08 -23.00 -33.77
N ASN A 566 7.62 -21.79 -33.84
CA ASN A 566 8.83 -21.41 -33.12
C ASN A 566 8.65 -21.59 -31.61
N LEU A 567 7.55 -21.09 -31.05
CA LEU A 567 7.21 -21.24 -29.63
C LEU A 567 7.13 -22.71 -29.21
N LEU A 568 6.40 -23.55 -29.93
CA LEU A 568 6.11 -24.92 -29.50
C LEU A 568 7.24 -25.92 -29.79
N LEU A 569 8.00 -25.74 -30.87
CA LEU A 569 8.89 -26.78 -31.41
C LEU A 569 10.36 -26.37 -31.50
N GLU A 570 10.68 -25.07 -31.55
CA GLU A 570 12.04 -24.59 -31.84
C GLU A 570 12.69 -23.88 -30.63
N ASN A 571 11.88 -23.22 -29.80
CA ASN A 571 12.36 -22.53 -28.60
C ASN A 571 12.61 -23.49 -27.44
N ASN A 572 13.90 -23.70 -27.11
CA ASN A 572 14.35 -24.46 -25.94
C ASN A 572 14.25 -23.65 -24.64
N CYS A 573 13.07 -23.12 -24.32
CA CYS A 573 12.84 -22.26 -23.16
C CYS A 573 11.93 -22.86 -22.09
N PHE A 574 11.32 -24.02 -22.37
CA PHE A 574 10.40 -24.68 -21.45
C PHE A 574 11.09 -25.73 -20.58
N HIS A 575 10.68 -25.78 -19.31
CA HIS A 575 11.14 -26.78 -18.35
C HIS A 575 10.01 -27.13 -17.36
N PHE A 576 10.16 -28.21 -16.61
CA PHE A 576 9.23 -28.55 -15.54
C PHE A 576 9.63 -27.89 -14.22
N TYR A 577 8.64 -27.41 -13.49
CA TYR A 577 8.80 -26.92 -12.14
C TYR A 577 9.04 -28.09 -11.18
N HIS A 578 9.99 -27.92 -10.28
CA HIS A 578 10.29 -28.86 -9.22
C HIS A 578 9.78 -28.32 -7.88
N ASN A 579 8.70 -28.92 -7.38
CA ASN A 579 8.10 -28.59 -6.10
C ASN A 579 8.36 -29.72 -5.09
N ALA A 580 8.39 -29.37 -3.81
CA ALA A 580 8.44 -30.36 -2.74
C ALA A 580 7.13 -31.14 -2.56
N HIS A 581 6.03 -30.66 -3.16
CA HIS A 581 4.71 -31.27 -3.09
C HIS A 581 4.33 -31.88 -4.43
N TYR A 582 3.61 -33.00 -4.41
CA TYR A 582 3.22 -33.73 -5.61
C TYR A 582 1.90 -34.44 -5.41
N VAL A 583 1.26 -34.84 -6.50
CA VAL A 583 0.01 -35.60 -6.41
C VAL A 583 0.29 -37.06 -6.11
N LEU A 584 -0.34 -37.60 -5.06
CA LEU A 584 -0.14 -38.99 -4.66
C LEU A 584 -0.68 -39.99 -5.72
N PRO A 585 -0.15 -41.22 -5.75
CA PRO A 585 -0.69 -42.30 -6.56
C PRO A 585 -2.19 -42.55 -6.30
N ARG A 586 -2.86 -43.19 -7.26
CA ARG A 586 -4.32 -43.42 -7.21
C ARG A 586 -4.72 -44.30 -6.03
N ASP A 587 -3.99 -45.38 -5.80
CA ASP A 587 -4.19 -46.36 -4.72
C ASP A 587 -4.02 -45.75 -3.33
N SER A 588 -3.26 -44.67 -3.18
CA SER A 588 -3.11 -43.95 -1.91
C SER A 588 -4.25 -42.97 -1.59
N ARG A 589 -5.07 -42.58 -2.58
CA ARG A 589 -6.05 -41.49 -2.42
C ARG A 589 -7.50 -41.93 -2.42
N TYR A 590 -7.80 -43.07 -3.02
CA TYR A 590 -9.17 -43.54 -3.20
C TYR A 590 -9.61 -44.34 -1.98
N THR A 591 -10.67 -43.88 -1.30
CA THR A 591 -11.28 -44.59 -0.18
C THR A 591 -12.75 -44.85 -0.43
N LEU A 592 -13.25 -45.97 0.08
CA LEU A 592 -14.66 -46.30 0.03
C LEU A 592 -15.34 -45.71 1.27
N THR A 593 -16.28 -44.79 1.06
CA THR A 593 -17.12 -44.21 2.12
C THR A 593 -18.54 -44.75 2.01
N GLU A 594 -19.37 -44.51 3.03
CA GLU A 594 -20.81 -44.80 2.99
C GLU A 594 -21.53 -44.12 1.80
N ARG A 595 -20.96 -43.03 1.28
CA ARG A 595 -21.46 -42.28 0.11
C ARG A 595 -20.72 -42.64 -1.18
N GLY A 596 -20.12 -43.82 -1.25
CA GLY A 596 -19.37 -44.33 -2.39
C GLY A 596 -17.89 -43.95 -2.37
N VAL A 597 -17.24 -44.13 -3.51
CA VAL A 597 -15.80 -43.88 -3.70
C VAL A 597 -15.50 -42.38 -3.61
N ARG A 598 -14.53 -42.01 -2.77
CA ARG A 598 -14.05 -40.64 -2.58
C ARG A 598 -12.54 -40.58 -2.78
N GLN A 599 -12.04 -39.39 -3.09
CA GLN A 599 -10.60 -39.09 -3.08
C GLN A 599 -10.30 -38.15 -1.93
N TYR A 600 -9.39 -38.53 -1.04
CA TYR A 600 -8.87 -37.69 0.03
C TYR A 600 -7.34 -37.68 0.00
N GLU A 601 -6.72 -36.84 0.84
CA GLU A 601 -5.26 -36.82 1.06
C GLU A 601 -4.48 -36.79 -0.25
N SER A 602 -4.87 -35.90 -1.17
CA SER A 602 -4.38 -35.99 -2.56
C SER A 602 -2.96 -35.50 -2.80
N VAL A 603 -2.35 -34.91 -1.78
CA VAL A 603 -1.08 -34.20 -1.86
C VAL A 603 -0.08 -34.91 -0.95
N GLY A 604 1.04 -35.33 -1.55
CA GLY A 604 2.22 -35.80 -0.83
C GLY A 604 3.23 -34.67 -0.70
N LYS A 605 4.09 -34.76 0.31
CA LYS A 605 5.21 -33.85 0.55
C LYS A 605 6.50 -34.66 0.66
N GLN A 606 7.56 -34.23 -0.03
CA GLN A 606 8.88 -34.86 0.07
C GLN A 606 9.54 -34.52 1.41
N GLU A 607 10.24 -35.49 2.01
CA GLU A 607 10.84 -35.36 3.35
C GLU A 607 11.98 -34.31 3.41
N ASN A 608 12.67 -34.08 2.30
CA ASN A 608 13.83 -33.17 2.21
C ASN A 608 13.52 -31.86 1.46
N GLU A 609 12.43 -31.17 1.83
CA GLU A 609 12.01 -29.90 1.24
C GLU A 609 13.13 -28.84 1.18
N GLU A 610 13.91 -28.69 2.24
CA GLU A 610 15.02 -27.72 2.29
C GLU A 610 16.13 -28.03 1.28
N MET A 611 16.41 -29.32 1.04
CA MET A 611 17.39 -29.74 0.05
C MET A 611 16.88 -29.53 -1.39
N ILE A 612 15.57 -29.70 -1.61
CA ILE A 612 14.94 -29.47 -2.91
C ILE A 612 14.95 -27.97 -3.24
N CYS A 613 14.54 -27.15 -2.28
CA CYS A 613 14.56 -25.69 -2.41
C CYS A 613 15.98 -25.16 -2.67
N SER A 614 17.02 -25.78 -2.11
CA SER A 614 18.42 -25.35 -2.33
C SER A 614 19.01 -25.77 -3.69
N LYS A 615 18.47 -26.80 -4.36
CA LYS A 615 18.91 -27.23 -5.72
C LYS A 615 18.26 -26.45 -6.86
N GLY A 616 17.32 -25.56 -6.54
CA GLY A 616 16.55 -24.74 -7.46
C GLY A 616 15.19 -25.36 -7.83
N SER A 617 14.33 -24.54 -8.45
CA SER A 617 12.95 -24.89 -8.78
C SER A 617 12.76 -25.52 -10.16
N VAL A 618 13.85 -25.89 -10.83
CA VAL A 618 13.83 -26.55 -12.15
C VAL A 618 14.02 -28.05 -11.95
N LEU A 619 13.17 -28.86 -12.57
CA LEU A 619 13.32 -30.31 -12.53
C LEU A 619 14.58 -30.72 -13.28
N ARG A 620 15.46 -31.43 -12.58
CA ARG A 620 16.75 -31.89 -13.11
C ARG A 620 16.70 -33.36 -13.47
N GLU A 621 17.45 -33.74 -14.50
CA GLU A 621 17.67 -35.13 -14.87
C GLU A 621 18.73 -35.78 -13.97
N LYS A 622 19.03 -37.07 -14.22
CA LYS A 622 20.14 -37.82 -13.59
C LYS A 622 20.19 -37.71 -12.06
N ASN A 623 19.05 -37.97 -11.41
CA ASN A 623 18.93 -37.91 -9.94
C ASN A 623 19.24 -36.52 -9.32
N GLY A 624 18.99 -35.44 -10.06
CA GLY A 624 19.13 -34.09 -9.54
C GLY A 624 20.46 -33.39 -9.86
N GLU A 625 21.29 -33.98 -10.72
CA GLU A 625 22.58 -33.42 -11.16
C GLU A 625 22.55 -32.80 -12.56
N GLY A 626 21.49 -33.07 -13.34
CA GLY A 626 21.30 -32.59 -14.71
C GLY A 626 20.91 -31.13 -14.84
#